data_AF-A0A1B6CPK1-F1
#
_entry.id   AF-A0A1B6CPK1-F1
#
_cell.length_a   1.000
_cell.length_b   1.000
_cell.length_c   1.000
_cell.angle_alpha   90.00
_cell.angle_beta   90.00
_cell.angle_gamma   90.00
#
_symmetry.space_group_name_H-M   'P 1'
#
loop_
_entity.id
_entity.type
_entity.pdbx_description
1 polymer ?
#
loop_
_entity_poly.entity_id
_entity_poly.type
_entity_poly.pdbx_seq_one_letter_code
_entity_poly.pdbx_strand_id
1 'polypeptide(L)'
;MFSKHSMYFLIWALIFQFCSGALSDSVNSGIVIKNVDRSIDISTQLVEITTKLTIENNNKVAINSFIYSVEPQFENNVAYIAAQLADFSKANLKVNVVTEKENKYWKIDLKESLEPKKDCNC
;
A
#
# COMPACT_ATOMS: atom_id res chain seq x y z
N MET A 1 12.78 25.18 43.60
CA MET A 1 13.84 24.14 43.64
C MET A 1 13.16 22.81 43.38
N PHE A 2 13.17 22.32 42.14
CA PHE A 2 12.44 21.10 41.77
C PHE A 2 13.16 19.87 42.35
N SER A 3 12.41 18.99 43.03
CA SER A 3 12.94 17.77 43.63
C SER A 3 13.45 16.82 42.54
N LYS A 4 14.62 16.19 42.74
CA LYS A 4 15.27 15.31 41.77
C LYS A 4 14.33 14.20 41.25
N HIS A 5 13.44 13.69 42.10
CA HIS A 5 12.43 12.69 41.72
C HIS A 5 11.36 13.25 40.76
N SER A 6 11.00 14.52 40.89
CA SER A 6 10.12 15.22 39.94
C SER A 6 10.77 15.36 38.56
N MET A 7 12.11 15.46 38.50
CA MET A 7 12.84 15.60 37.24
C MET A 7 12.95 14.26 36.49
N TYR A 8 13.20 13.15 37.21
CA TYR A 8 13.22 11.81 36.60
C TYR A 8 11.85 11.38 36.08
N PHE A 9 10.78 11.75 36.77
CA PHE A 9 9.41 11.49 36.33
C PHE A 9 9.07 12.23 35.02
N LEU A 10 9.50 13.49 34.88
CA LEU A 10 9.30 14.28 33.66
C LEU A 10 10.09 13.73 32.47
N ILE A 11 11.33 13.24 32.70
CA ILE A 11 12.15 12.62 31.66
C ILE A 11 11.51 11.30 31.18
N TRP A 12 10.99 10.49 32.10
CA TRP A 12 10.32 9.24 31.75
C TRP A 12 9.00 9.47 30.99
N ALA A 13 8.22 10.48 31.39
CA ALA A 13 7.00 10.87 30.68
C ALA A 13 7.29 11.36 29.24
N LEU A 14 8.38 12.11 29.04
CA LEU A 14 8.81 12.56 27.70
C LEU A 14 9.23 11.41 26.78
N ILE A 15 9.90 10.38 27.31
CA ILE A 15 10.32 9.19 26.53
C ILE A 15 9.10 8.36 26.11
N PHE A 16 8.09 8.23 26.97
CA PHE A 16 6.88 7.47 26.68
C PHE A 16 6.03 8.12 25.57
N GLN A 17 6.04 9.46 25.49
CA GLN A 17 5.31 10.21 24.45
C GLN A 17 5.93 10.05 23.05
N PHE A 18 7.25 9.88 22.94
CA PHE A 18 7.94 9.70 21.66
C PHE A 18 7.81 8.27 21.07
N CYS A 19 7.43 7.28 21.89
CA CYS A 19 7.32 5.89 21.44
C CYS A 19 5.95 5.54 20.84
N SER A 20 4.94 6.39 21.02
CA SER A 20 3.55 6.14 20.60
C SER A 20 3.21 6.66 19.20
N GLY A 21 4.21 6.78 18.31
CA GLY A 21 3.97 7.07 16.90
C GLY A 21 3.31 5.87 16.24
N ALA A 22 1.97 5.83 16.21
CA ALA A 22 1.23 4.87 15.42
C ALA A 22 1.69 5.00 13.95
N LEU A 23 2.30 3.95 13.41
CA LEU A 23 2.58 3.81 11.98
C LEU A 23 1.24 3.68 11.26
N SER A 24 0.58 4.81 11.01
CA SER A 24 -0.53 4.84 10.05
C SER A 24 0.08 4.59 8.68
N ASP A 25 -0.36 3.53 8.01
CA ASP A 25 -0.01 3.22 6.63
C ASP A 25 -0.66 4.30 5.74
N SER A 26 -0.06 5.49 5.71
CA SER A 26 -0.54 6.60 4.88
C SER A 26 -0.42 6.21 3.41
N VAL A 27 -1.47 6.46 2.62
CA VAL A 27 -1.42 6.33 1.16
C VAL A 27 -0.15 6.99 0.65
N ASN A 28 0.75 6.18 0.09
CA ASN A 28 2.09 6.62 -0.26
C ASN A 28 2.04 7.65 -1.39
N SER A 29 2.10 8.93 -1.04
CA SER A 29 1.80 10.05 -1.94
C SER A 29 2.79 10.25 -3.10
N GLY A 30 3.87 9.47 -3.16
CA GLY A 30 4.87 9.55 -4.22
C GLY A 30 4.81 8.44 -5.27
N ILE A 31 3.80 7.58 -5.27
CA ILE A 31 3.62 6.62 -6.38
C ILE A 31 2.89 7.32 -7.52
N VAL A 32 3.50 7.32 -8.70
CA VAL A 32 2.91 7.88 -9.93
C VAL A 32 2.60 6.74 -10.88
N ILE A 33 1.37 6.70 -11.39
CA ILE A 33 0.97 5.75 -12.42
C ILE A 33 1.36 6.33 -13.78
N LYS A 34 2.32 5.70 -14.46
CA LYS A 34 2.79 6.11 -15.80
C LYS A 34 1.93 5.55 -16.92
N ASN A 35 1.49 4.31 -16.79
CA ASN A 35 0.65 3.65 -17.77
C ASN A 35 -0.37 2.73 -17.10
N VAL A 36 -1.55 2.63 -17.70
CA VAL A 36 -2.62 1.71 -17.27
C VAL A 36 -3.23 1.09 -18.51
N ASP A 37 -3.16 -0.24 -18.59
CA ASP A 37 -3.95 -1.01 -19.55
C ASP A 37 -4.98 -1.83 -18.77
N ARG A 38 -6.27 -1.64 -19.07
CA ARG A 38 -7.37 -2.35 -18.40
C ARG A 38 -8.20 -3.11 -19.43
N SER A 39 -8.42 -4.40 -19.18
CA SER A 39 -9.33 -5.25 -19.93
C SER A 39 -10.43 -5.76 -19.00
N ILE A 40 -11.67 -5.80 -19.49
CA ILE A 40 -12.84 -6.25 -18.74
C ILE A 40 -13.52 -7.36 -19.55
N ASP A 41 -13.54 -8.56 -18.99
CA ASP A 41 -14.24 -9.70 -19.55
C ASP A 41 -15.58 -9.90 -18.83
N ILE A 42 -16.66 -9.86 -19.62
CA ILE A 42 -18.05 -10.06 -19.18
C ILE A 42 -18.70 -11.26 -19.87
N SER A 43 -17.90 -12.12 -20.50
CA SER A 43 -18.38 -13.30 -21.23
C SER A 43 -18.92 -14.40 -20.31
N THR A 44 -18.60 -14.34 -19.01
CA THR A 44 -19.06 -15.28 -17.99
C THR A 44 -20.00 -14.61 -16.97
N GLN A 45 -20.53 -15.39 -16.02
CA GLN A 45 -21.32 -14.85 -14.91
C GLN A 45 -20.49 -14.09 -13.86
N LEU A 46 -19.16 -14.17 -13.94
CA LEU A 46 -18.22 -13.40 -13.13
C LEU A 46 -17.50 -12.39 -14.03
N VAL A 47 -17.48 -11.13 -13.60
CA VAL A 47 -16.72 -10.09 -14.28
C VAL A 47 -15.26 -10.22 -13.89
N GLU A 48 -14.40 -10.42 -14.88
CA GLU A 48 -12.95 -10.44 -14.69
C GLU A 48 -12.35 -9.11 -15.16
N ILE A 49 -11.61 -8.44 -14.29
CA ILE A 49 -10.90 -7.21 -14.61
C ILE A 49 -9.41 -7.48 -14.51
N THR A 50 -8.71 -7.39 -15.64
CA THR A 50 -7.25 -7.42 -15.68
C THR A 50 -6.74 -5.99 -15.83
N THR A 51 -5.96 -5.51 -14.87
CA THR A 51 -5.29 -4.21 -14.93
C THR A 51 -3.78 -4.42 -14.93
N LYS A 52 -3.08 -3.87 -15.92
CA LYS A 52 -1.63 -3.80 -15.99
C LYS A 52 -1.20 -2.36 -15.69
N LEU A 53 -0.33 -2.19 -14.72
CA LEU A 53 0.11 -0.89 -14.19
C LEU A 53 1.61 -0.70 -14.35
N THR A 54 2.02 0.38 -14.99
CA THR A 54 3.39 0.89 -14.86
C THR A 54 3.41 1.95 -13.77
N ILE A 55 4.08 1.66 -12.66
CA ILE A 55 4.19 2.58 -11.51
C ILE A 55 5.62 3.09 -11.35
N GLU A 56 5.81 4.39 -11.15
CA GLU A 56 7.08 5.02 -10.78
C GLU A 56 7.09 5.38 -9.30
N ASN A 57 8.19 5.10 -8.61
CA ASN A 57 8.47 5.69 -7.30
C ASN A 57 9.06 7.11 -7.44
N ASN A 58 8.25 8.12 -7.20
CA ASN A 58 8.66 9.52 -7.18
C ASN A 58 9.05 10.03 -5.78
N ASN A 59 9.11 9.17 -4.77
CA ASN A 59 9.64 9.51 -3.45
C ASN A 59 11.17 9.55 -3.44
N LYS A 60 11.71 10.07 -2.33
CA LYS A 60 13.15 10.04 -2.02
C LYS A 60 13.61 8.71 -1.38
N VAL A 61 12.68 7.82 -1.05
CA VAL A 61 12.91 6.55 -0.34
C VAL A 61 12.29 5.41 -1.12
N ALA A 62 12.87 4.22 -1.02
CA ALA A 62 12.35 3.01 -1.63
C ALA A 62 10.97 2.63 -1.08
N ILE A 63 10.14 1.99 -1.93
CA ILE A 63 8.78 1.56 -1.59
C ILE A 63 8.70 0.03 -1.66
N ASN A 64 8.03 -0.58 -0.68
CA ASN A 64 7.86 -2.04 -0.62
C ASN A 64 6.44 -2.51 -0.92
N SER A 65 5.48 -1.60 -1.01
CA SER A 65 4.08 -1.92 -1.23
C SER A 65 3.30 -0.72 -1.73
N PHE A 66 2.17 -0.97 -2.39
CA PHE A 66 1.23 0.07 -2.78
C PHE A 66 -0.21 -0.36 -2.52
N ILE A 67 -1.12 0.61 -2.47
CA ILE A 67 -2.54 0.35 -2.27
C ILE A 67 -3.24 0.35 -3.63
N TYR A 68 -3.97 -0.73 -3.90
CA TYR A 68 -4.92 -0.85 -4.99
C TYR A 68 -6.34 -0.70 -4.44
N SER A 69 -7.15 0.09 -5.13
CA SER A 69 -8.55 0.32 -4.79
C SER A 69 -9.47 -0.11 -5.92
N VAL A 70 -10.64 -0.63 -5.54
CA VAL A 70 -11.76 -0.88 -6.43
C VAL A 70 -12.79 0.23 -6.20
N GLU A 71 -13.59 0.56 -7.22
CA GLU A 71 -14.63 1.57 -7.08
C GLU A 71 -15.61 1.18 -5.94
N PRO A 72 -15.98 2.11 -5.04
CA PRO A 72 -16.71 1.79 -3.80
C PRO A 72 -18.01 0.99 -4.02
N GLN A 73 -18.71 1.22 -5.12
CA GLN A 73 -19.94 0.52 -5.48
C GLN A 73 -19.75 -0.98 -5.79
N PHE A 74 -18.51 -1.40 -6.09
CA PHE A 74 -18.19 -2.79 -6.43
C PHE A 74 -17.38 -3.50 -5.35
N GLU A 75 -16.85 -2.76 -4.37
CA GLU A 75 -15.93 -3.28 -3.35
C GLU A 75 -16.50 -4.50 -2.58
N ASN A 76 -17.79 -4.48 -2.24
CA ASN A 76 -18.45 -5.59 -1.55
C ASN A 76 -18.77 -6.79 -2.46
N ASN A 77 -18.60 -6.65 -3.77
CA ASN A 77 -18.85 -7.70 -4.76
C ASN A 77 -17.55 -8.33 -5.29
N VAL A 78 -16.39 -7.92 -4.74
CA VAL A 78 -15.10 -8.49 -5.13
C VAL A 78 -14.95 -9.87 -4.50
N ALA A 79 -14.96 -10.91 -5.34
CA ALA A 79 -14.75 -12.29 -4.90
C ALA A 79 -13.26 -12.59 -4.63
N TYR A 80 -12.36 -12.00 -5.41
CA TYR A 80 -10.92 -12.28 -5.37
C TYR A 80 -10.10 -11.17 -6.04
N ILE A 81 -8.90 -10.90 -5.50
CA ILE A 81 -7.86 -10.09 -6.17
C ILE A 81 -6.53 -10.82 -6.09
N ALA A 82 -5.86 -10.93 -7.23
CA ALA A 82 -4.47 -11.35 -7.36
C ALA A 82 -3.64 -10.24 -8.00
N ALA A 83 -2.35 -10.24 -7.71
CA ALA A 83 -1.38 -9.39 -8.37
C ALA A 83 -0.15 -10.21 -8.73
N GLN A 84 0.49 -9.86 -9.84
CA GLN A 84 1.70 -10.49 -10.33
C GLN A 84 2.53 -9.48 -11.10
N LEU A 85 3.84 -9.72 -11.21
CA LEU A 85 4.68 -8.92 -12.10
C LEU A 85 4.27 -9.16 -13.56
N ALA A 86 4.28 -8.08 -14.36
CA ALA A 86 4.01 -8.13 -15.78
C ALA A 86 5.27 -8.38 -16.63
N ASP A 87 6.34 -8.90 -16.00
CA ASP A 87 7.58 -9.31 -16.63
C ASP A 87 7.55 -10.80 -17.05
N PHE A 88 8.68 -11.31 -17.54
CA PHE A 88 8.79 -12.72 -17.95
C PHE A 88 8.63 -13.71 -16.80
N SER A 89 8.90 -13.28 -15.56
CA SER A 89 8.80 -14.16 -14.39
C SER A 89 7.34 -14.45 -14.02
N LYS A 90 6.44 -13.51 -14.32
CA LYS A 90 5.03 -13.53 -13.89
C LYS A 90 4.89 -13.88 -12.40
N ALA A 91 5.85 -13.44 -11.59
CA ALA A 91 5.90 -13.81 -10.18
C ALA A 91 4.70 -13.22 -9.44
N ASN A 92 4.00 -14.06 -8.68
CA ASN A 92 2.89 -13.62 -7.84
C ASN A 92 3.36 -12.65 -6.76
N LEU A 93 2.60 -11.59 -6.57
CA LEU A 93 2.78 -10.62 -5.49
C LEU A 93 1.83 -10.95 -4.36
N LYS A 94 2.24 -10.62 -3.13
CA LYS A 94 1.39 -10.84 -1.96
C LYS A 94 0.36 -9.72 -1.88
N VAL A 95 -0.90 -10.09 -1.72
CA VAL A 95 -2.02 -9.16 -1.60
C VAL A 95 -2.65 -9.31 -0.22
N ASN A 96 -2.75 -8.21 0.53
CA ASN A 96 -3.40 -8.17 1.83
C ASN A 96 -4.59 -7.21 1.78
N VAL A 97 -5.72 -7.58 2.35
CA VAL A 97 -6.85 -6.66 2.50
C VAL A 97 -6.56 -5.71 3.66
N VAL A 98 -6.70 -4.41 3.41
CA VAL A 98 -6.60 -3.35 4.41
C VAL A 98 -7.95 -2.67 4.51
N THR A 99 -8.49 -2.57 5.71
CA THR A 99 -9.75 -1.87 5.96
C THR A 99 -9.44 -0.54 6.62
N GLU A 100 -9.86 0.55 5.99
CA GLU A 100 -9.79 1.89 6.58
C GLU A 100 -11.21 2.48 6.64
N LYS A 101 -11.68 2.72 7.86
CA LYS A 101 -13.08 3.06 8.17
C LYS A 101 -14.03 1.94 7.70
N GLU A 102 -14.75 2.17 6.60
CA GLU A 102 -15.73 1.26 6.02
C GLU A 102 -15.36 0.79 4.61
N ASN A 103 -14.22 1.28 4.08
CA ASN A 103 -13.74 0.88 2.76
C ASN A 103 -12.64 -0.18 2.90
N LYS A 104 -12.65 -1.12 1.96
CA LYS A 104 -11.61 -2.14 1.76
C LYS A 104 -10.70 -1.71 0.62
N TYR A 105 -9.43 -1.91 0.89
CA TYR A 105 -8.32 -1.67 -0.02
C TYR A 105 -7.47 -2.93 -0.10
N TRP A 106 -6.68 -3.04 -1.15
CA TRP A 106 -5.78 -4.18 -1.35
C TRP A 106 -4.34 -3.67 -1.36
N LYS A 107 -3.60 -3.96 -0.29
CA LYS A 107 -2.16 -3.69 -0.22
C LYS A 107 -1.41 -4.76 -0.98
N ILE A 108 -0.71 -4.36 -2.03
CA ILE A 108 0.11 -5.22 -2.87
C ILE A 108 1.56 -5.03 -2.42
N ASP A 109 2.17 -6.10 -1.89
CA ASP A 109 3.57 -6.11 -1.49
C ASP A 109 4.45 -6.41 -2.72
N LEU A 110 5.40 -5.54 -2.98
CA LEU A 110 6.39 -5.68 -4.04
C LEU A 110 7.42 -6.73 -3.64
N LYS A 111 7.83 -7.56 -4.61
CA LYS A 111 8.85 -8.59 -4.39
C LYS A 111 10.23 -7.99 -4.09
N GLU A 112 10.54 -6.87 -4.73
CA GLU A 112 11.75 -6.08 -4.52
C GLU A 112 11.36 -4.63 -4.24
N SER A 113 12.15 -3.95 -3.43
CA SER A 113 11.95 -2.54 -3.13
C SER A 113 12.06 -1.70 -4.40
N LEU A 114 11.01 -0.93 -4.70
CA LEU A 114 11.02 0.01 -5.82
C LEU A 114 11.81 1.24 -5.43
N GLU A 115 13.06 1.32 -5.89
CA GLU A 115 13.96 2.44 -5.62
C GLU A 115 13.45 3.77 -6.21
N PRO A 116 13.88 4.92 -5.68
CA PRO A 116 13.56 6.23 -6.24
C PRO A 116 13.84 6.31 -7.74
N LYS A 117 12.88 6.89 -8.49
CA LYS A 117 12.95 7.07 -9.95
C LYS A 117 13.03 5.77 -10.76
N LYS A 118 12.65 4.65 -10.17
CA LYS A 118 12.47 3.37 -10.87
C LYS A 118 11.00 3.07 -11.10
N ASP A 119 10.78 2.25 -12.12
CA ASP A 119 9.47 1.80 -12.57
C ASP A 119 9.26 0.31 -12.27
N CYS A 120 8.07 -0.08 -11.80
CA CYS A 120 7.59 -1.47 -11.85
C CYS A 120 6.58 -1.61 -13.00
N ASN A 121 6.69 -2.70 -13.76
CA ASN A 121 5.59 -3.23 -14.56
C ASN A 121 4.88 -4.31 -13.74
N CYS A 122 3.85 -3.83 -13.07
CA CYS A 122 2.87 -4.54 -12.31
C CYS A 122 1.53 -4.39 -13.11
#